data_AF-A0A0Q8QGK4-F1
#
_entry.id   AF-A0A0Q8QGK4-F1
#
_cell.length_a   1.000
_cell.length_b   1.000
_cell.length_c   1.000
_cell.angle_alpha   90.00
_cell.angle_beta   90.00
_cell.angle_gamma   90.00
#
_symmetry.space_group_name_H-M   'P 1'
#
loop_
_entity.id
_entity.type
_entity.pdbx_description
1 polymer ?
#
loop_
_entity_poly.entity_id
_entity_poly.type
_entity_poly.pdbx_seq_one_letter_code
_entity_poly.pdbx_strand_id
1 'polypeptide(L)' 'METEELLAKMRGRVEQCRRLARAITDQKAVDVLNQMADEGEADIARLIAENGPRARSGDAN' A
#
# COMPACT_ATOMS: atom_id res chain seq x y z
N MET A 1 10.20 6.78 11.16
CA MET A 1 9.70 5.44 10.84
C MET A 1 10.51 4.97 9.66
N GLU A 2 11.14 3.80 9.73
CA GLU A 2 11.93 3.29 8.60
C GLU A 2 10.98 2.96 7.44
N THR A 3 11.44 3.14 6.18
CA THR A 3 10.62 2.91 4.97
C THR A 3 10.03 1.51 4.94
N GLU A 4 10.76 0.51 5.45
CA GLU A 4 10.27 -0.87 5.56
C GLU A 4 9.12 -1.02 6.57
N GLU A 5 9.20 -0.36 7.73
CA GLU A 5 8.12 -0.36 8.72
C GLU A 5 6.85 0.29 8.17
N LEU A 6 7.00 1.38 7.40
CA LEU A 6 5.89 2.04 6.71
C LEU A 6 5.25 1.10 5.68
N LEU A 7 6.06 0.47 4.83
CA LEU A 7 5.58 -0.49 3.83
C LEU A 7 4.87 -1.69 4.48
N ALA A 8 5.41 -2.21 5.59
CA ALA A 8 4.78 -3.29 6.34
C ALA A 8 3.41 -2.89 6.89
N LYS A 9 3.29 -1.69 7.48
CA LYS A 9 2.01 -1.15 7.97
C LYS A 9 0.99 -0.96 6.85
N MET A 10 1.42 -0.42 5.71
CA MET A 10 0.53 -0.23 4.56
C MET A 10 0.03 -1.57 4.01
N ARG A 11 0.90 -2.57 3.86
CA ARG A 11 0.52 -3.94 3.46
C ARG A 11 -0.48 -4.55 4.43
N GLY A 12 -0.27 -4.37 5.74
CA GLY A 12 -1.21 -4.84 6.77
C GLY A 12 -2.60 -4.21 6.64
N ARG A 13 -2.68 -2.91 6.32
CA ARG A 13 -3.97 -2.22 6.08
C ARG A 13 -4.67 -2.73 4.83
N VAL A 14 -3.96 -2.93 3.73
CA VAL A 14 -4.50 -3.51 2.50
C VAL A 14 -5.08 -4.90 2.79
N GLU A 15 -4.32 -5.76 3.45
CA GLU A 15 -4.77 -7.10 3.80
C GLU A 15 -6.02 -7.07 4.69
N GLN A 16 -6.06 -6.16 5.68
CA GLN A 16 -7.22 -6.00 6.54
C GLN A 16 -8.46 -5.58 5.75
N CYS A 17 -8.34 -4.66 4.80
CA CYS A 17 -9.45 -4.24 3.94
C CYS A 17 -9.97 -5.43 3.12
N ARG A 18 -9.08 -6.24 2.51
CA ARG A 18 -9.46 -7.45 1.77
C ARG A 18 -10.14 -8.49 2.65
N ARG A 19 -9.67 -8.68 3.89
CA ARG A 19 -10.28 -9.63 4.85
C ARG A 19 -11.68 -9.17 5.25
N LEU A 20 -11.85 -7.88 5.57
CA LEU A 20 -13.15 -7.31 5.93
C LEU A 20 -14.14 -7.40 4.76
N ALA A 21 -13.69 -7.11 3.53
CA ALA A 21 -14.52 -7.21 2.33
C ALA A 21 -15.07 -8.63 2.11
N ARG A 22 -14.34 -9.67 2.51
CA ARG A 22 -14.80 -11.07 2.45
C ARG A 22 -15.75 -11.46 3.58
N ALA A 23 -15.74 -10.71 4.69
CA ALA A 23 -16.44 -11.08 5.91
C ALA A 23 -17.79 -10.37 6.10
N ILE A 24 -18.07 -9.32 5.34
CA ILE A 24 -19.32 -8.54 5.44
C ILE A 24 -20.23 -8.75 4.24
N THR A 25 -21.53 -8.54 4.41
CA THR A 25 -22.56 -8.77 3.39
C THR A 25 -23.06 -7.48 2.72
N ASP A 26 -22.78 -6.32 3.30
CA ASP A 26 -23.12 -5.02 2.71
C ASP A 26 -22.25 -4.77 1.47
N GLN A 27 -22.85 -4.87 0.28
CA GLN A 27 -22.14 -4.74 -0.98
C GLN A 27 -21.45 -3.37 -1.13
N LYS A 28 -22.06 -2.29 -0.65
CA LYS A 28 -21.45 -0.96 -0.75
C LYS A 28 -20.21 -0.87 0.14
N ALA A 29 -20.26 -1.46 1.33
CA ALA A 29 -19.09 -1.52 2.20
C ALA A 29 -17.99 -2.42 1.61
N VAL A 30 -18.35 -3.54 0.97
CA VAL A 30 -17.40 -4.41 0.23
C VAL A 30 -16.69 -3.62 -0.87
N ASP A 31 -17.44 -2.87 -1.68
CA ASP A 31 -16.89 -2.08 -2.78
C ASP A 31 -15.91 -1.01 -2.28
N VAL A 32 -16.26 -0.30 -1.20
CA VAL A 32 -15.38 0.69 -0.57
C VAL A 32 -14.11 0.05 -0.02
N LEU A 33 -14.21 -1.09 0.67
CA LEU A 33 -13.04 -1.80 1.21
C LEU A 33 -12.11 -2.29 0.10
N ASN A 34 -12.67 -2.77 -1.02
CA ASN A 34 -11.88 -3.16 -2.18
C ASN A 34 -11.18 -1.96 -2.82
N GLN A 35 -11.89 -0.85 -3.01
CA GLN A 35 -11.30 0.39 -3.52
C GLN A 35 -10.14 0.86 -2.63
N MET A 36 -10.33 0.87 -1.31
CA MET A 36 -9.27 1.26 -0.36
C MET A 36 -8.05 0.33 -0.44
N ALA A 37 -8.25 -0.96 -0.66
CA ALA A 37 -7.17 -1.92 -0.84
C ALA A 37 -6.41 -1.65 -2.16
N ASP A 38 -7.14 -1.41 -3.26
CA ASP A 38 -6.54 -1.12 -4.57
C ASP A 38 -5.71 0.17 -4.55
N GLU A 39 -6.24 1.23 -3.93
CA GLU A 39 -5.51 2.49 -3.72
C GLU A 39 -4.26 2.29 -2.87
N GLY A 40 -4.36 1.51 -1.80
CA GLY A 40 -3.21 1.18 -0.95
C GLY A 40 -2.12 0.39 -1.67
N GLU A 41 -2.49 -0.55 -2.54
CA GLU A 41 -1.55 -1.30 -3.38
C GLU A 41 -0.83 -0.38 -4.38
N ALA A 42 -1.56 0.57 -4.98
CA ALA A 42 -0.98 1.57 -5.88
C ALA A 42 0.01 2.49 -5.16
N ASP A 43 -0.31 2.93 -3.93
CA ASP A 43 0.58 3.76 -3.11
C ASP A 43 1.87 3.02 -2.73
N ILE A 44 1.76 1.75 -2.35
CA ILE A 44 2.91 0.89 -2.06
C ILE A 44 3.80 0.77 -3.30
N ALA A 45 3.21 0.53 -4.48
CA ALA A 45 3.96 0.42 -5.72
C ALA A 45 4.70 1.72 -6.05
N ARG A 46 4.06 2.88 -5.86
CA ARG A 46 4.69 4.20 -6.03
C ARG A 46 5.85 4.40 -5.07
N LEU A 47 5.65 4.14 -3.78
CA LEU A 47 6.71 4.27 -2.76
C LEU A 47 7.90 3.37 -3.02
N ILE A 48 7.68 2.14 -3.48
CA ILE A 48 8.77 1.22 -3.85
C ILE A 48 9.52 1.74 -5.08
N ALA A 49 8.82 2.30 -6.07
CA ALA A 49 9.45 2.87 -7.26
C ALA A 49 10.28 4.13 -6.93
N GLU A 50 9.77 4.99 -6.05
CA GLU A 50 10.44 6.21 -5.58
C GLU A 50 11.67 5.89 -4.70
N ASN A 51 11.58 4.86 -3.86
CA ASN A 51 12.67 4.46 -2.95
C ASN A 51 13.54 3.31 -3.50
N GLY A 52 13.31 2.88 -4.73
CA GLY A 52 14.14 1.90 -5.44
C GLY A 52 15.54 2.45 -5.76
N PRO A 53 16.46 1.64 -6.35
CA PRO A 53 17.89 1.95 -6.45
C PRO A 53 18.30 3.15 -7.33
N ARG A 54 17.43 4.13 -7.60
CA ARG A 54 17.74 5.38 -8.30
C ARG A 54 18.12 6.57 -7.41
N ALA A 55 18.26 6.39 -6.10
CA ALA A 55 18.67 7.46 -5.17
C ALA A 55 20.17 7.43 -4.77
N ARG A 56 21.07 6.82 -5.56
CA ARG A 56 22.53 6.81 -5.29
C ARG A 56 23.43 7.26 -6.45
N SER A 57 22.88 7.85 -7.50
CA SER A 57 23.66 8.38 -8.61
C SER A 57 23.40 9.88 -8.76
N GLY A 58 24.14 10.69 -8.00
CA GLY A 58 24.07 12.14 -8.09
C GLY A 58 24.68 12.75 -6.84
N ASP A 59 26.00 12.69 -6.72
CA ASP A 59 26.86 13.72 -6.13
C ASP A 59 28.30 13.23 -6.18
N ALA A 60 28.86 13.31 -7.39
CA ALA A 60 30.29 13.31 -7.63
C ALA A 60 30.57 14.45 -8.62
N ASN A 61 30.77 15.64 -8.07
CA ASN A 61 31.58 16.68 -8.69
C ASN A 61 32.16 17.59 -7.61
#